data_AF-A0A1M7ZFZ0-F1
#
_entry.id   AF-A0A1M7ZFZ0-F1
#
_cell.length_a   1.000
_cell.length_b   1.000
_cell.length_c   1.000
_cell.angle_alpha   90.00
_cell.angle_beta   90.00
_cell.angle_gamma   90.00
#
_symmetry.space_group_name_H-M   'P 1'
#
loop_
_entity.id
_entity.type
_entity.pdbx_description
1 polymer ?
#
loop_
_entity_poly.entity_id
_entity_poly.type
_entity_poly.pdbx_seq_one_letter_code
_entity_poly.pdbx_strand_id
1 'polypeptide(L)'
;MYFKSLLTFLVLGLFVFSAQAQKLTITANHSDAKFILLNDYDDSDKQELGTGAIEYKLDKNSRNRIKVTKPGFQPVVKEYNKDLKWDKDQRVSLDARRVEISAEPYDADILVDGRSIGKKAIYLIIEKDRFHTVEVKKAGFAPQTKTYYNSPDRETPPAKDYFELKDRQVRLEVLPADGNVMANGVSLGKGNQDVNVPLGDCVTVTVNKDGYVEYTKVFCNKPDTDPEPPVREQAVLSDRLVKITTNPSDAIIEIGGKTVGTGNYDLKVPSNGSVEVRVMKDGFVRYTKNYYNQANMQEPPTTDFIEMAVDEAYTSSVSSDLANVRITVPVNSAHTSEEAWRILSSIVTRYFDILETVDYNTGYLTTSWQVENFASSIIRTRVIVSSGGNSDQLAYAVKLISQEAYLDGRNQVTVKDDEKFQDWSRILKKYEGLIQEIQARLQ
;
A
#
# COMPACT_ATOMS: atom_id res chain seq x y z
N MET A 1 -78.95 -94.15 -28.16
CA MET A 1 -79.97 -94.91 -27.43
C MET A 1 -79.96 -94.46 -25.97
N TYR A 2 -81.08 -93.91 -25.50
CA TYR A 2 -81.53 -93.66 -24.11
C TYR A 2 -80.74 -92.81 -23.07
N PHE A 3 -81.44 -91.74 -22.67
CA PHE A 3 -81.51 -90.98 -21.41
C PHE A 3 -80.85 -91.55 -20.13
N LYS A 4 -80.27 -90.66 -19.31
CA LYS A 4 -80.83 -90.30 -17.98
C LYS A 4 -80.16 -89.06 -17.36
N SER A 5 -81.03 -88.23 -16.76
CA SER A 5 -80.74 -87.13 -15.84
C SER A 5 -80.04 -87.61 -14.57
N LEU A 6 -79.10 -86.82 -14.03
CA LEU A 6 -79.00 -86.62 -12.58
C LEU A 6 -78.34 -85.29 -12.21
N LEU A 7 -79.04 -84.59 -11.32
CA LEU A 7 -78.72 -83.37 -10.61
C LEU A 7 -77.50 -83.58 -9.69
N THR A 8 -76.50 -82.68 -9.70
CA THR A 8 -75.50 -82.61 -8.61
C THR A 8 -75.07 -81.19 -8.29
N PHE A 9 -75.52 -80.77 -7.11
CA PHE A 9 -75.03 -79.75 -6.18
C PHE A 9 -73.86 -78.85 -6.59
N LEU A 10 -74.18 -77.55 -6.62
CA LEU A 10 -73.30 -76.41 -6.43
C LEU A 10 -72.63 -76.50 -5.04
N VAL A 11 -71.34 -76.83 -5.00
CA VAL A 11 -70.48 -76.58 -3.84
C VAL A 11 -69.60 -75.38 -4.19
N LEU A 12 -70.01 -74.21 -3.71
CA LEU A 12 -69.20 -73.01 -3.70
C LEU A 12 -68.05 -73.24 -2.72
N GLY A 13 -66.92 -73.75 -3.23
CA GLY A 13 -65.69 -73.87 -2.47
C GLY A 13 -65.21 -72.47 -2.10
N LEU A 14 -65.52 -72.04 -0.88
CA LEU A 14 -64.80 -70.98 -0.19
C LEU A 14 -63.33 -71.41 -0.09
N PHE A 15 -62.52 -71.04 -1.08
CA PHE A 15 -61.08 -70.96 -0.91
C PHE A 15 -60.82 -69.85 0.13
N VAL A 16 -60.81 -70.26 1.40
CA VAL A 16 -60.18 -69.49 2.45
C VAL A 16 -58.70 -69.48 2.11
N PHE A 17 -58.24 -68.46 1.38
CA PHE A 17 -56.84 -68.11 1.36
C PHE A 17 -56.48 -67.76 2.81
N SER A 18 -55.97 -68.74 3.55
CA SER A 18 -55.25 -68.47 4.79
C SER A 18 -54.03 -67.64 4.37
N ALA A 19 -54.13 -66.32 4.47
CA ALA A 19 -52.99 -65.45 4.35
C ALA A 19 -52.02 -65.87 5.46
N GLN A 20 -51.04 -66.71 5.12
CA GLN A 20 -50.04 -67.15 6.07
C GLN A 20 -49.38 -65.90 6.66
N ALA A 21 -49.25 -65.88 7.98
CA ALA A 21 -48.56 -64.81 8.66
C ALA A 21 -47.10 -64.79 8.19
N GLN A 22 -46.76 -63.84 7.31
CA GLN A 22 -45.39 -63.66 6.87
C GLN A 22 -44.56 -63.06 8.00
N LYS A 23 -43.56 -63.81 8.44
CA LYS A 23 -42.58 -63.40 9.45
C LYS A 23 -41.22 -63.27 8.76
N LEU A 24 -40.61 -62.09 8.89
CA LEU A 24 -39.34 -61.75 8.28
C LEU A 24 -38.25 -61.66 9.35
N THR A 25 -37.06 -62.14 9.01
CA THR A 25 -35.82 -61.84 9.72
C THR A 25 -35.15 -60.68 8.99
N ILE A 26 -35.00 -59.52 9.62
CA ILE A 26 -34.40 -58.34 9.01
C ILE A 26 -33.08 -58.05 9.72
N THR A 27 -31.98 -58.06 8.97
CA THR A 27 -30.62 -57.90 9.51
C THR A 27 -29.94 -56.69 8.89
N ALA A 28 -29.29 -55.86 9.72
CA ALA A 28 -28.47 -54.75 9.25
C ALA A 28 -27.01 -55.20 9.06
N ASN A 29 -26.27 -54.52 8.17
CA ASN A 29 -24.82 -54.71 8.04
C ASN A 29 -24.01 -54.20 9.25
N HIS A 30 -24.65 -53.48 10.18
CA HIS A 30 -24.06 -53.03 11.45
C HIS A 30 -24.84 -53.61 12.63
N SER A 31 -24.14 -54.30 13.54
CA SER A 31 -24.75 -55.02 14.67
C SER A 31 -25.41 -54.10 15.72
N ASP A 32 -25.06 -52.83 15.73
CA ASP A 32 -25.56 -51.78 16.62
C ASP A 32 -26.61 -50.86 15.95
N ALA A 33 -27.03 -51.16 14.72
CA ALA A 33 -28.11 -50.42 14.06
C ALA A 33 -29.47 -50.72 14.70
N LYS A 34 -30.24 -49.68 15.01
CA LYS A 34 -31.59 -49.78 15.59
C LYS A 34 -32.66 -49.92 14.52
N PHE A 35 -33.65 -50.74 14.80
CA PHE A 35 -34.85 -50.92 13.99
C PHE A 35 -36.05 -50.31 14.70
N ILE A 36 -36.75 -49.41 14.02
CA ILE A 36 -37.90 -48.69 14.56
C ILE A 36 -39.05 -48.82 13.58
N LEU A 37 -40.19 -49.34 14.06
CA LEU A 37 -41.45 -49.29 13.33
C LEU A 37 -41.93 -47.84 13.29
N LEU A 38 -42.25 -47.35 12.09
CA LEU A 38 -42.82 -46.03 11.88
C LEU A 38 -44.35 -46.09 11.85
N ASN A 39 -44.99 -44.93 11.99
CA ASN A 39 -46.41 -44.80 11.71
C ASN A 39 -46.71 -44.95 10.22
N ASP A 40 -47.93 -45.40 9.93
CA ASP A 40 -48.38 -45.68 8.58
C ASP A 40 -48.80 -44.44 7.81
N TYR A 41 -48.74 -43.25 8.40
CA TYR A 41 -49.16 -42.01 7.73
C TYR A 41 -48.05 -40.96 7.70
N ASP A 42 -47.04 -41.10 8.55
CA ASP A 42 -45.89 -40.18 8.64
C ASP A 42 -44.62 -40.92 9.09
N ASP A 43 -43.49 -40.21 9.16
CA ASP A 43 -42.18 -40.77 9.54
C ASP A 43 -41.91 -40.75 11.05
N SER A 44 -42.96 -40.57 11.86
CA SER A 44 -42.82 -40.58 13.32
C SER A 44 -42.64 -42.00 13.86
N ASP A 45 -41.89 -42.10 14.96
CA ASP A 45 -41.55 -43.37 15.58
C ASP A 45 -42.75 -43.95 16.32
N LYS A 46 -43.11 -45.20 16.00
CA LYS A 46 -44.20 -45.95 16.64
C LYS A 46 -43.68 -46.89 17.71
N GLN A 47 -42.65 -47.68 17.40
CA GLN A 47 -42.12 -48.69 18.32
C GLN A 47 -40.67 -49.09 17.96
N GLU A 48 -39.76 -49.12 18.95
CA GLU A 48 -38.44 -49.74 18.77
C GLU A 48 -38.60 -51.28 18.73
N LEU A 49 -38.08 -51.90 17.66
CA LEU A 49 -38.24 -53.33 17.39
C LEU A 49 -37.03 -54.15 17.85
N GLY A 50 -35.84 -53.54 17.89
CA GLY A 50 -34.59 -54.20 18.30
C GLY A 50 -33.34 -53.58 17.66
N THR A 51 -32.21 -54.27 17.80
CA THR A 51 -30.88 -53.81 17.34
C THR A 51 -30.14 -54.93 16.60
N GLY A 52 -29.43 -54.60 15.52
CA GLY A 52 -28.63 -55.52 14.70
C GLY A 52 -29.46 -56.44 13.80
N ALA A 53 -30.37 -57.21 14.39
CA ALA A 53 -31.34 -58.04 13.68
C ALA A 53 -32.67 -58.12 14.44
N ILE A 54 -33.78 -58.21 13.72
CA ILE A 54 -35.12 -58.36 14.28
C ILE A 54 -35.89 -59.47 13.57
N GLU A 55 -36.82 -60.11 14.30
CA GLU A 55 -37.86 -60.92 13.71
C GLU A 55 -39.19 -60.17 13.76
N TYR A 56 -39.76 -59.85 12.60
CA TYR A 56 -40.97 -59.04 12.50
C TYR A 56 -42.07 -59.77 11.75
N LYS A 57 -43.26 -59.86 12.37
CA LYS A 57 -44.46 -60.42 11.76
C LYS A 57 -45.27 -59.31 11.11
N LEU A 58 -45.48 -59.39 9.80
CA LEU A 58 -46.20 -58.36 9.04
C LEU A 58 -47.66 -58.25 9.50
N ASP A 59 -48.08 -57.03 9.79
CA ASP A 59 -49.48 -56.69 10.05
C ASP A 59 -50.21 -56.47 8.73
N LYS A 60 -51.45 -56.98 8.66
CA LYS A 60 -52.30 -56.89 7.46
C LYS A 60 -52.86 -55.49 7.26
N ASN A 61 -53.04 -54.73 8.33
CA ASN A 61 -53.63 -53.40 8.27
C ASN A 61 -52.58 -52.29 8.37
N SER A 62 -51.32 -52.60 8.07
CA SER A 62 -50.19 -51.68 8.16
C SER A 62 -49.35 -51.70 6.90
N ARG A 63 -48.68 -50.57 6.60
CA ARG A 63 -47.64 -50.51 5.57
C ARG A 63 -46.34 -51.19 6.04
N ASN A 64 -46.21 -51.50 7.34
CA ASN A 64 -45.04 -52.15 7.93
C ASN A 64 -43.74 -51.39 7.59
N ARG A 65 -43.73 -50.08 7.85
CA ARG A 65 -42.61 -49.19 7.55
C ARG A 65 -41.56 -49.28 8.65
N ILE A 66 -40.37 -49.75 8.33
CA ILE A 66 -39.28 -49.96 9.29
C ILE A 66 -38.12 -49.04 8.95
N LYS A 67 -37.80 -48.14 9.88
CA LYS A 67 -36.61 -47.28 9.84
C LYS A 67 -35.44 -48.00 10.50
N VAL A 68 -34.35 -48.10 9.77
CA VAL A 68 -33.06 -48.59 10.27
C VAL A 68 -32.13 -47.39 10.44
N THR A 69 -31.62 -47.21 11.65
CA THR A 69 -30.81 -46.02 12.00
C THR A 69 -29.57 -46.39 12.79
N LYS A 70 -28.49 -45.66 12.54
CA LYS A 70 -27.23 -45.74 13.26
C LYS A 70 -26.59 -44.35 13.29
N PRO A 71 -26.09 -43.85 14.45
CA PRO A 71 -25.40 -42.57 14.50
C PRO A 71 -24.27 -42.49 13.46
N GLY A 72 -24.23 -41.38 12.71
CA GLY A 72 -23.27 -41.13 11.62
C GLY A 72 -23.60 -41.81 10.29
N PHE A 73 -24.72 -42.52 10.17
CA PHE A 73 -25.20 -43.10 8.91
C PHE A 73 -26.52 -42.46 8.48
N GLN A 74 -26.75 -42.42 7.17
CA GLN A 74 -28.04 -42.03 6.63
C GLN A 74 -29.10 -43.08 7.00
N PRO A 75 -30.20 -42.71 7.70
CA PRO A 75 -31.27 -43.66 8.00
C PRO A 75 -31.91 -44.20 6.73
N VAL A 76 -32.24 -45.50 6.74
CA VAL A 76 -32.90 -46.18 5.62
C VAL A 76 -34.29 -46.62 6.08
N VAL A 77 -35.33 -46.27 5.32
CA VAL A 77 -36.69 -46.72 5.56
C VAL A 77 -37.06 -47.78 4.53
N LYS A 78 -37.55 -48.93 5.00
CA LYS A 78 -38.09 -50.02 4.16
C LYS A 78 -39.56 -50.23 4.46
N GLU A 79 -40.34 -50.49 3.42
CA GLU A 79 -41.78 -50.77 3.53
C GLU A 79 -42.05 -52.20 3.09
N TYR A 80 -42.71 -52.98 3.95
CA TYR A 80 -42.96 -54.40 3.73
C TYR A 80 -44.46 -54.67 3.61
N ASN A 81 -45.04 -54.41 2.44
CA ASN A 81 -46.45 -54.67 2.20
C ASN A 81 -46.75 -56.18 2.32
N LYS A 82 -47.66 -56.55 3.23
CA LYS A 82 -48.01 -57.94 3.53
C LYS A 82 -48.63 -58.69 2.36
N ASP A 83 -49.25 -58.00 1.41
CA ASP A 83 -49.88 -58.63 0.25
C ASP A 83 -48.85 -59.10 -0.79
N LEU A 84 -47.58 -58.71 -0.63
CA LEU A 84 -46.46 -59.13 -1.47
C LEU A 84 -45.69 -60.28 -0.84
N LYS A 85 -45.14 -61.18 -1.67
CA LYS A 85 -44.27 -62.26 -1.20
C LYS A 85 -42.83 -61.77 -1.02
N TRP A 86 -42.42 -61.57 0.23
CA TRP A 86 -41.04 -61.30 0.63
C TRP A 86 -40.20 -62.56 0.91
N ASP A 87 -38.89 -62.48 0.68
CA ASP A 87 -37.95 -63.48 1.17
C ASP A 87 -37.90 -63.43 2.70
N LYS A 88 -37.76 -64.60 3.34
CA LYS A 88 -37.76 -64.71 4.81
C LYS A 88 -36.64 -63.87 5.44
N ASP A 89 -35.47 -63.85 4.80
CA ASP A 89 -34.30 -63.12 5.27
C ASP A 89 -34.11 -61.85 4.44
N GLN A 90 -34.22 -60.70 5.10
CA GLN A 90 -34.06 -59.38 4.51
C GLN A 90 -32.78 -58.75 5.04
N ARG A 91 -32.04 -58.04 4.17
CA ARG A 91 -30.83 -57.30 4.54
C ARG A 91 -31.00 -55.82 4.27
N VAL A 92 -30.54 -55.00 5.20
CA VAL A 92 -30.52 -53.54 5.06
C VAL A 92 -29.09 -53.05 5.24
N SER A 93 -28.55 -52.37 4.24
CA SER A 93 -27.22 -51.77 4.30
C SER A 93 -27.33 -50.29 4.65
N LEU A 94 -26.58 -49.88 5.68
CA LEU A 94 -26.26 -48.48 5.96
C LEU A 94 -24.84 -48.23 5.44
N ASP A 95 -24.74 -47.73 4.20
CA ASP A 95 -23.46 -47.51 3.52
C ASP A 95 -23.13 -46.01 3.36
N ALA A 96 -24.15 -45.16 3.22
CA ALA A 96 -23.99 -43.72 3.17
C ALA A 96 -23.83 -43.11 4.57
N ARG A 97 -22.84 -42.24 4.72
CA ARG A 97 -22.64 -41.47 5.96
C ARG A 97 -23.51 -40.23 5.95
N ARG A 98 -23.92 -39.82 7.15
CA ARG A 98 -24.65 -38.57 7.36
C ARG A 98 -23.95 -37.75 8.45
N VAL A 99 -23.66 -36.50 8.12
CA VAL A 99 -23.10 -35.51 9.04
C VAL A 99 -24.10 -34.36 9.19
N GLU A 100 -24.47 -34.03 10.42
CA GLU A 100 -25.14 -32.76 10.71
C GLU A 100 -24.09 -31.65 10.74
N ILE A 101 -24.09 -30.78 9.75
CA ILE A 101 -23.21 -29.62 9.70
C ILE A 101 -23.97 -28.44 10.25
N SER A 102 -23.43 -27.74 11.24
CA SER A 102 -23.97 -26.46 11.73
C SER A 102 -22.91 -25.36 11.70
N ALA A 103 -23.37 -24.12 11.58
CA ALA A 103 -22.51 -22.96 11.45
C ALA A 103 -22.95 -21.81 12.36
N GLU A 104 -21.97 -21.13 12.96
CA GLU A 104 -22.10 -19.89 13.69
C GLU A 104 -21.16 -18.85 13.08
N PRO A 105 -21.64 -17.65 12.71
CA PRO A 105 -23.02 -17.16 12.82
C PRO A 105 -24.06 -17.95 12.02
N TYR A 106 -25.29 -18.05 12.55
CA TYR A 106 -26.36 -18.87 11.94
C TYR A 106 -26.80 -18.42 10.53
N ASP A 107 -26.46 -17.21 10.13
CA ASP A 107 -26.76 -16.68 8.80
C ASP A 107 -25.62 -16.88 7.77
N ALA A 108 -24.53 -17.56 8.16
CA ALA A 108 -23.46 -17.99 7.28
C ALA A 108 -23.97 -19.01 6.24
N ASP A 109 -23.45 -18.89 5.02
CA ASP A 109 -23.74 -19.80 3.91
C ASP A 109 -22.90 -21.07 4.06
N ILE A 110 -23.54 -22.23 3.95
CA ILE A 110 -22.90 -23.55 3.91
C ILE A 110 -22.94 -24.05 2.48
N LEU A 111 -21.77 -24.20 1.87
CA LEU A 111 -21.57 -24.67 0.52
C LEU A 111 -21.05 -26.11 0.56
N VAL A 112 -21.53 -26.95 -0.35
CA VAL A 112 -21.03 -28.30 -0.58
C VAL A 112 -20.57 -28.39 -2.04
N ASP A 113 -19.31 -28.73 -2.25
CA ASP A 113 -18.66 -28.77 -3.57
C ASP A 113 -18.89 -27.48 -4.39
N GLY A 114 -18.81 -26.33 -3.71
CA GLY A 114 -18.98 -25.00 -4.29
C GLY A 114 -20.43 -24.55 -4.51
N ARG A 115 -21.45 -25.35 -4.13
CA ARG A 115 -22.86 -24.99 -4.25
C ARG A 115 -23.46 -24.66 -2.89
N SER A 116 -24.12 -23.52 -2.74
CA SER A 116 -24.82 -23.17 -1.50
C SER A 116 -26.01 -24.10 -1.27
N ILE A 117 -26.01 -24.79 -0.14
CA ILE A 117 -27.04 -25.78 0.24
C ILE A 117 -28.01 -25.20 1.28
N GLY A 118 -27.52 -24.32 2.15
CA GLY A 118 -28.35 -23.71 3.18
C GLY A 118 -27.56 -22.85 4.16
N LYS A 119 -28.23 -22.46 5.24
CA LYS A 119 -27.70 -21.67 6.35
C LYS A 119 -28.01 -22.37 7.67
N LYS A 120 -27.35 -21.96 8.76
CA LYS A 120 -27.51 -22.47 10.13
C LYS A 120 -27.15 -23.95 10.31
N ALA A 121 -27.83 -24.86 9.63
CA ALA A 121 -27.52 -26.28 9.64
C ALA A 121 -28.00 -27.00 8.37
N ILE A 122 -27.27 -28.03 7.95
CA ILE A 122 -27.63 -28.95 6.86
C ILE A 122 -27.32 -30.40 7.26
N TYR A 123 -27.93 -31.37 6.57
CA TYR A 123 -27.48 -32.75 6.61
C TYR A 123 -26.67 -33.07 5.35
N LEU A 124 -25.37 -33.28 5.52
CA LEU A 124 -24.49 -33.75 4.46
C LEU A 124 -24.58 -35.27 4.37
N ILE A 125 -24.93 -35.79 3.19
CA ILE A 125 -24.91 -37.23 2.89
C ILE A 125 -23.67 -37.51 2.05
N ILE A 126 -22.90 -38.52 2.45
CA ILE A 126 -21.68 -38.92 1.75
C ILE A 126 -21.84 -40.39 1.36
N GLU A 127 -22.04 -40.63 0.07
CA GLU A 127 -22.17 -41.98 -0.46
C GLU A 127 -20.91 -42.81 -0.24
N LYS A 128 -21.05 -44.14 -0.27
CA LYS A 128 -19.92 -45.05 -0.08
C LYS A 128 -18.82 -44.77 -1.10
N ASP A 129 -17.57 -44.73 -0.62
CA ASP A 129 -16.35 -44.46 -1.38
C ASP A 129 -16.35 -43.08 -2.07
N ARG A 130 -17.12 -42.11 -1.53
CA ARG A 130 -17.17 -40.72 -2.00
C ARG A 130 -16.68 -39.74 -0.95
N PHE A 131 -16.50 -38.50 -1.38
CA PHE A 131 -16.15 -37.37 -0.51
C PHE A 131 -16.89 -36.11 -0.96
N HIS A 132 -17.04 -35.17 -0.02
CA HIS A 132 -17.60 -33.85 -0.25
C HIS A 132 -16.79 -32.81 0.50
N THR A 133 -16.60 -31.65 -0.11
CA THR A 133 -15.95 -30.50 0.54
C THR A 133 -17.02 -29.51 0.98
N VAL A 134 -17.01 -29.18 2.27
CA VAL A 134 -17.87 -28.16 2.86
C VAL A 134 -17.07 -26.87 3.03
N GLU A 135 -17.62 -25.76 2.57
CA GLU A 135 -17.13 -24.42 2.83
C GLU A 135 -18.22 -23.64 3.57
N VAL A 136 -17.87 -23.06 4.71
CA VAL A 136 -18.75 -22.15 5.47
C VAL A 136 -18.20 -20.74 5.31
N LYS A 137 -19.03 -19.82 4.79
CA LYS A 137 -18.61 -18.45 4.54
C LYS A 137 -19.68 -17.42 4.89
N LYS A 138 -19.20 -16.24 5.29
CA LYS A 138 -20.03 -15.08 5.59
C LYS A 138 -19.21 -13.82 5.31
N ALA A 139 -19.83 -12.81 4.72
CA ALA A 139 -19.17 -11.53 4.47
C ALA A 139 -18.61 -10.95 5.78
N GLY A 140 -17.34 -10.53 5.76
CA GLY A 140 -16.61 -10.03 6.93
C GLY A 140 -15.94 -11.10 7.79
N PHE A 141 -16.14 -12.38 7.49
CA PHE A 141 -15.49 -13.49 8.20
C PHE A 141 -14.58 -14.27 7.26
N ALA A 142 -13.46 -14.79 7.78
CA ALA A 142 -12.61 -15.71 7.04
C ALA A 142 -13.36 -17.04 6.85
N PRO A 143 -13.44 -17.58 5.61
CA PRO A 143 -14.15 -18.82 5.35
C PRO A 143 -13.42 -20.01 5.96
N GLN A 144 -14.19 -21.02 6.38
CA GLN A 144 -13.66 -22.30 6.83
C GLN A 144 -14.02 -23.40 5.84
N THR A 145 -13.07 -24.29 5.52
CA THR A 145 -13.27 -25.39 4.57
C THR A 145 -12.83 -26.71 5.19
N LYS A 146 -13.64 -27.77 5.00
CA LYS A 146 -13.31 -29.13 5.44
C LYS A 146 -13.85 -30.17 4.46
N THR A 147 -13.04 -31.19 4.16
CA THR A 147 -13.44 -32.31 3.30
C THR A 147 -13.76 -33.53 4.14
N TYR A 148 -14.90 -34.16 3.86
CA TYR A 148 -15.36 -35.37 4.53
C TYR A 148 -15.31 -36.55 3.56
N TYR A 149 -14.82 -37.69 4.02
CA TYR A 149 -14.63 -38.90 3.21
C TYR A 149 -15.45 -40.05 3.78
N ASN A 150 -16.11 -40.83 2.93
CA ASN A 150 -16.73 -42.09 3.32
C ASN A 150 -15.99 -43.26 2.67
N SER A 151 -14.75 -43.50 3.11
CA SER A 151 -13.88 -44.55 2.60
C SER A 151 -13.17 -45.23 3.77
N PRO A 152 -12.95 -46.56 3.75
CA PRO A 152 -12.33 -47.30 4.86
C PRO A 152 -10.90 -46.83 5.19
N ASP A 153 -10.18 -46.28 4.21
CA ASP A 153 -8.78 -45.85 4.36
C ASP A 153 -8.64 -44.38 4.80
N ARG A 154 -9.75 -43.73 5.18
CA ARG A 154 -9.81 -42.33 5.60
C ARG A 154 -10.44 -42.19 6.97
N GLU A 155 -10.23 -41.02 7.58
CA GLU A 155 -10.89 -40.68 8.84
C GLU A 155 -12.42 -40.75 8.68
N THR A 156 -13.08 -41.44 9.61
CA THR A 156 -14.53 -41.58 9.60
C THR A 156 -15.18 -40.22 9.94
N PRO A 157 -16.13 -39.73 9.13
CA PRO A 157 -16.82 -38.48 9.41
C PRO A 157 -17.56 -38.52 10.75
N PRO A 158 -17.53 -37.43 11.53
CA PRO A 158 -18.32 -37.35 12.76
C PRO A 158 -19.82 -37.34 12.45
N ALA A 159 -20.66 -37.68 13.42
CA ALA A 159 -22.12 -37.58 13.23
C ALA A 159 -22.61 -36.12 13.18
N LYS A 160 -21.88 -35.21 13.84
CA LYS A 160 -22.13 -33.77 13.87
C LYS A 160 -20.80 -33.04 13.75
N ASP A 161 -20.79 -31.93 13.03
CA ASP A 161 -19.66 -31.02 12.95
C ASP A 161 -20.14 -29.57 13.02
N TYR A 162 -19.42 -28.73 13.75
CA TYR A 162 -19.81 -27.36 14.04
C TYR A 162 -18.69 -26.40 13.61
N PHE A 163 -19.05 -25.46 12.75
CA PHE A 163 -18.16 -24.41 12.25
C PHE A 163 -18.46 -23.11 12.97
N GLU A 164 -17.43 -22.53 13.58
CA GLU A 164 -17.53 -21.23 14.24
C GLU A 164 -16.58 -20.26 13.55
N LEU A 165 -17.15 -19.29 12.82
CA LEU A 165 -16.39 -18.24 12.15
C LEU A 165 -16.01 -17.16 13.18
N LYS A 166 -14.78 -17.21 13.67
CA LYS A 166 -14.24 -16.24 14.65
C LYS A 166 -13.37 -15.17 14.01
N ASP A 167 -12.62 -15.57 12.98
CA ASP A 167 -11.67 -14.70 12.32
C ASP A 167 -12.39 -13.80 11.32
N ARG A 168 -12.00 -12.53 11.30
CA ARG A 168 -12.53 -11.56 10.35
C ARG A 168 -11.72 -11.59 9.07
N GLN A 169 -12.33 -11.14 7.98
CA GLN A 169 -11.66 -10.99 6.70
C GLN A 169 -12.03 -9.66 6.08
N VAL A 170 -11.02 -8.88 5.70
CA VAL A 170 -11.15 -7.60 5.00
C VAL A 170 -10.77 -7.82 3.54
N ARG A 171 -11.69 -7.53 2.62
CA ARG A 171 -11.37 -7.45 1.19
C ARG A 171 -10.67 -6.12 0.93
N LEU A 172 -9.36 -6.16 0.69
CA LEU A 172 -8.56 -5.00 0.35
C LEU A 172 -8.59 -4.76 -1.16
N GLU A 173 -9.11 -3.61 -1.57
CA GLU A 173 -9.13 -3.15 -2.96
C GLU A 173 -7.99 -2.16 -3.16
N VAL A 174 -7.05 -2.49 -4.04
CA VAL A 174 -5.80 -1.74 -4.21
C VAL A 174 -5.85 -0.94 -5.50
N LEU A 175 -5.56 0.36 -5.41
CA LEU A 175 -5.47 1.26 -6.54
C LEU A 175 -4.17 2.07 -6.46
N PRO A 176 -3.25 1.94 -7.43
CA PRO A 176 -3.28 1.08 -8.62
C PRO A 176 -3.22 -0.43 -8.32
N ALA A 177 -3.86 -1.25 -9.16
CA ALA A 177 -4.06 -2.69 -8.92
C ALA A 177 -2.80 -3.57 -8.93
N ASP A 178 -1.61 -3.01 -9.15
CA ASP A 178 -0.34 -3.71 -9.13
C ASP A 178 0.53 -3.37 -7.91
N GLY A 179 -0.01 -2.63 -6.94
CA GLY A 179 0.62 -2.41 -5.63
C GLY A 179 0.85 -3.72 -4.87
N ASN A 180 2.00 -3.86 -4.23
CA ASN A 180 2.38 -5.01 -3.42
C ASN A 180 1.79 -4.88 -2.01
N VAL A 181 1.05 -5.88 -1.57
CA VAL A 181 0.37 -5.93 -0.27
C VAL A 181 1.16 -6.81 0.68
N MET A 182 1.36 -6.32 1.90
CA MET A 182 1.90 -7.07 3.01
C MET A 182 0.95 -7.01 4.21
N ALA A 183 0.86 -8.11 4.95
CA ALA A 183 0.17 -8.19 6.24
C ALA A 183 1.17 -8.62 7.31
N ASN A 184 1.35 -7.80 8.34
CA ASN A 184 2.38 -7.98 9.37
C ASN A 184 3.78 -8.23 8.79
N GLY A 185 4.13 -7.54 7.69
CA GLY A 185 5.40 -7.67 6.98
C GLY A 185 5.52 -8.89 6.06
N VAL A 186 4.51 -9.77 6.02
CA VAL A 186 4.47 -10.93 5.11
C VAL A 186 3.77 -10.53 3.81
N SER A 187 4.44 -10.73 2.67
CA SER A 187 3.86 -10.44 1.35
C SER A 187 2.70 -11.37 1.04
N LEU A 188 1.54 -10.78 0.70
CA LEU A 188 0.35 -11.48 0.20
C LEU A 188 0.30 -11.53 -1.33
N GLY A 189 1.05 -10.64 -2.00
CA GLY A 189 1.10 -10.52 -3.45
C GLY A 189 0.68 -9.13 -3.93
N LYS A 190 0.38 -9.02 -5.23
CA LYS A 190 -0.01 -7.74 -5.85
C LYS A 190 -1.52 -7.61 -6.01
N GLY A 191 -2.00 -6.37 -5.96
CA GLY A 191 -3.41 -6.03 -6.23
C GLY A 191 -4.35 -6.40 -5.09
N ASN A 192 -5.61 -6.68 -5.43
CA ASN A 192 -6.64 -6.94 -4.45
C ASN A 192 -6.35 -8.21 -3.66
N GLN A 193 -6.48 -8.16 -2.34
CA GLN A 193 -6.18 -9.27 -1.43
C GLN A 193 -7.27 -9.43 -0.38
N ASP A 194 -7.40 -10.65 0.14
CA ASP A 194 -8.22 -10.93 1.33
C ASP A 194 -7.30 -10.98 2.55
N VAL A 195 -7.50 -10.07 3.50
CA VAL A 195 -6.69 -9.96 4.71
C VAL A 195 -7.46 -10.59 5.87
N ASN A 196 -6.94 -11.71 6.38
CA ASN A 196 -7.49 -12.37 7.55
C ASN A 196 -7.02 -11.66 8.83
N VAL A 197 -7.94 -11.42 9.76
CA VAL A 197 -7.71 -10.77 11.05
C VAL A 197 -8.20 -11.72 12.16
N PRO A 198 -7.30 -12.49 12.79
CA PRO A 198 -7.67 -13.48 13.81
C PRO A 198 -8.38 -12.87 15.01
N LEU A 199 -9.28 -13.62 15.65
CA LEU A 199 -9.95 -13.17 16.87
C LEU A 199 -8.95 -12.86 17.99
N GLY A 200 -9.05 -11.66 18.57
CA GLY A 200 -8.18 -11.18 19.63
C GLY A 200 -6.91 -10.47 19.13
N ASP A 201 -6.69 -10.40 17.81
CA ASP A 201 -5.47 -9.85 17.22
C ASP A 201 -5.71 -8.59 16.37
N CYS A 202 -4.60 -7.93 16.02
CA CYS A 202 -4.56 -6.85 15.05
C CYS A 202 -3.58 -7.19 13.92
N VAL A 203 -3.91 -6.78 12.71
CA VAL A 203 -3.09 -6.96 11.51
C VAL A 203 -2.78 -5.60 10.90
N THR A 204 -1.49 -5.31 10.75
CA THR A 204 -1.00 -4.15 10.02
C THR A 204 -0.86 -4.50 8.55
N VAL A 205 -1.62 -3.82 7.70
CA VAL A 205 -1.57 -3.92 6.26
C VAL A 205 -0.76 -2.76 5.70
N THR A 206 0.21 -3.07 4.87
CA THR A 206 0.94 -2.08 4.08
C THR A 206 0.79 -2.37 2.60
N VAL A 207 0.62 -1.31 1.81
CA VAL A 207 0.58 -1.39 0.36
C VAL A 207 1.63 -0.45 -0.21
N ASN A 208 2.58 -1.04 -0.94
CA ASN A 208 3.72 -0.36 -1.52
C ASN A 208 3.69 -0.44 -3.05
N LYS A 209 4.06 0.65 -3.71
CA LYS A 209 4.30 0.70 -5.15
C LYS A 209 5.38 1.74 -5.44
N ASP A 210 6.34 1.40 -6.30
CA ASP A 210 7.39 2.34 -6.72
C ASP A 210 6.79 3.64 -7.28
N GLY A 211 7.32 4.77 -6.82
CA GLY A 211 6.83 6.10 -7.20
C GLY A 211 5.62 6.59 -6.42
N TYR A 212 5.10 5.82 -5.46
CA TYR A 212 3.98 6.20 -4.61
C TYR A 212 4.37 6.20 -3.13
N VAL A 213 3.67 7.04 -2.36
CA VAL A 213 3.74 6.99 -0.90
C VAL A 213 3.04 5.72 -0.42
N GLU A 214 3.65 4.99 0.51
CA GLU A 214 3.10 3.76 1.09
C GLU A 214 1.78 4.03 1.84
N TYR A 215 0.79 3.16 1.61
CA TYR A 215 -0.43 3.12 2.42
C TYR A 215 -0.22 2.15 3.58
N THR A 216 -0.59 2.56 4.80
CA THR A 216 -0.52 1.72 5.99
C THR A 216 -1.82 1.82 6.79
N LYS A 217 -2.39 0.68 7.18
CA LYS A 217 -3.61 0.59 7.97
C LYS A 217 -3.55 -0.58 8.95
N VAL A 218 -4.14 -0.42 10.13
CA VAL A 218 -4.29 -1.50 11.11
C VAL A 218 -5.75 -1.90 11.22
N PHE A 219 -6.03 -3.20 11.15
CA PHE A 219 -7.33 -3.79 11.42
C PHE A 219 -7.27 -4.64 12.68
N CYS A 220 -8.21 -4.48 13.60
CA CYS A 220 -8.25 -5.21 14.88
C CYS A 220 -9.56 -5.98 15.01
N ASN A 221 -9.49 -7.27 15.36
CA ASN A 221 -10.65 -8.11 15.66
C ASN A 221 -10.74 -8.34 17.17
N LYS A 222 -11.00 -7.25 17.91
CA LYS A 222 -11.14 -7.24 19.37
C LYS A 222 -12.47 -6.60 19.75
N PRO A 223 -13.58 -7.35 19.74
CA PRO A 223 -14.92 -6.79 19.90
C PRO A 223 -15.14 -5.99 21.19
N ASP A 224 -14.38 -6.29 22.24
CA ASP A 224 -14.50 -5.62 23.54
C ASP A 224 -13.81 -4.24 23.58
N THR A 225 -12.83 -3.99 22.69
CA THR A 225 -11.97 -2.80 22.76
C THR A 225 -11.90 -1.99 21.48
N ASP A 226 -12.12 -2.61 20.33
CA ASP A 226 -11.90 -2.02 19.02
C ASP A 226 -13.15 -2.16 18.14
N PRO A 227 -13.38 -1.19 17.22
CA PRO A 227 -14.44 -1.33 16.24
C PRO A 227 -14.19 -2.53 15.33
N GLU A 228 -15.28 -3.16 14.88
CA GLU A 228 -15.22 -4.30 13.95
C GLU A 228 -14.48 -3.90 12.65
N PRO A 229 -13.56 -4.76 12.12
CA PRO A 229 -12.94 -4.52 10.83
C PRO A 229 -13.97 -4.38 9.71
N PRO A 230 -13.75 -3.47 8.74
CA PRO A 230 -14.66 -3.33 7.62
C PRO A 230 -14.62 -4.57 6.72
N VAL A 231 -15.74 -4.90 6.08
CA VAL A 231 -15.80 -6.00 5.10
C VAL A 231 -14.95 -5.70 3.86
N ARG A 232 -14.86 -4.41 3.48
CA ARG A 232 -14.07 -3.90 2.36
C ARG A 232 -13.30 -2.67 2.80
N GLU A 233 -12.04 -2.57 2.39
CA GLU A 233 -11.21 -1.37 2.51
C GLU A 233 -10.59 -1.04 1.15
N GLN A 234 -10.48 0.25 0.84
CA GLN A 234 -9.79 0.71 -0.37
C GLN A 234 -8.44 1.34 -0.02
N ALA A 235 -7.35 0.74 -0.49
CA ALA A 235 -6.00 1.29 -0.40
C ALA A 235 -5.69 2.08 -1.68
N VAL A 236 -5.93 3.39 -1.64
CA VAL A 236 -5.65 4.31 -2.76
C VAL A 236 -4.28 4.96 -2.58
N LEU A 237 -3.34 4.59 -3.43
CA LEU A 237 -2.03 5.23 -3.55
C LEU A 237 -2.14 6.42 -4.49
N SER A 238 -2.46 7.60 -3.95
CA SER A 238 -2.66 8.83 -4.75
C SER A 238 -1.47 9.80 -4.69
N ASP A 239 -0.73 9.78 -3.59
CA ASP A 239 0.43 10.65 -3.40
C ASP A 239 1.68 10.02 -4.03
N ARG A 240 2.48 10.83 -4.73
CA ARG A 240 3.71 10.40 -5.38
C ARG A 240 4.91 10.55 -4.46
N LEU A 241 5.88 9.67 -4.64
CA LEU A 241 7.16 9.70 -3.95
C LEU A 241 8.29 9.78 -4.98
N VAL A 242 9.08 10.85 -4.90
CA VAL A 242 10.24 11.09 -5.77
C VAL A 242 11.51 11.02 -4.93
N LYS A 243 12.43 10.13 -5.30
CA LYS A 243 13.74 10.04 -4.65
C LYS A 243 14.67 11.07 -5.27
N ILE A 244 14.92 12.18 -4.58
CA ILE A 244 15.83 13.22 -5.05
C ILE A 244 17.23 12.90 -4.57
N THR A 245 18.20 13.02 -5.48
CA THR A 245 19.63 12.96 -5.20
C THR A 245 20.35 14.08 -5.94
N THR A 246 21.45 14.58 -5.39
CA THR A 246 22.15 15.74 -5.95
C THR A 246 23.63 15.47 -6.20
N ASN A 247 24.18 16.13 -7.20
CA ASN A 247 25.61 16.30 -7.41
C ASN A 247 25.90 17.80 -7.50
N PRO A 248 26.63 18.41 -6.53
CA PRO A 248 27.31 17.78 -5.40
C PRO A 248 26.40 17.10 -4.37
N SER A 249 26.93 16.07 -3.68
CA SER A 249 26.18 15.30 -2.68
C SER A 249 26.01 16.02 -1.34
N ASP A 250 26.58 17.20 -1.17
CA ASP A 250 26.43 18.05 0.01
C ASP A 250 25.56 19.29 -0.28
N ALA A 251 24.87 19.32 -1.42
CA ALA A 251 23.94 20.40 -1.74
C ALA A 251 22.72 20.37 -0.81
N ILE A 252 22.27 21.56 -0.42
CA ILE A 252 21.12 21.78 0.46
C ILE A 252 19.84 21.70 -0.38
N ILE A 253 18.87 20.91 0.07
CA ILE A 253 17.55 20.77 -0.56
C ILE A 253 16.53 21.50 0.31
N GLU A 254 15.78 22.43 -0.29
CA GLU A 254 14.75 23.23 0.37
C GLU A 254 13.37 23.07 -0.26
N ILE A 255 12.35 23.09 0.60
CA ILE A 255 10.94 23.16 0.22
C ILE A 255 10.28 24.24 1.07
N GLY A 256 9.62 25.21 0.42
CA GLY A 256 8.97 26.31 1.13
C GLY A 256 9.93 27.15 1.99
N GLY A 257 11.20 27.28 1.56
CA GLY A 257 12.25 28.03 2.27
C GLY A 257 12.78 27.34 3.53
N LYS A 258 12.48 26.05 3.74
CA LYS A 258 13.04 25.24 4.83
C LYS A 258 13.93 24.16 4.24
N THR A 259 15.10 23.98 4.83
CA THR A 259 15.96 22.83 4.55
C THR A 259 15.29 21.53 4.97
N VAL A 260 15.14 20.61 4.03
CA VAL A 260 14.54 19.30 4.25
C VAL A 260 15.53 18.14 4.09
N GLY A 261 16.68 18.40 3.45
CA GLY A 261 17.71 17.40 3.23
C GLY A 261 19.03 17.99 2.74
N THR A 262 20.04 17.13 2.68
CA THR A 262 21.37 17.45 2.15
C THR A 262 21.81 16.27 1.29
N GLY A 263 22.06 16.49 0.00
CA GLY A 263 22.45 15.43 -0.95
C GLY A 263 21.32 14.53 -1.44
N ASN A 264 20.35 14.23 -0.58
CA ASN A 264 19.22 13.36 -0.89
C ASN A 264 17.97 13.74 -0.09
N TYR A 265 16.79 13.43 -0.65
CA TYR A 265 15.50 13.61 0.00
C TYR A 265 14.39 12.79 -0.68
N ASP A 266 13.55 12.11 0.11
CA ASP A 266 12.35 11.44 -0.39
C ASP A 266 11.18 12.43 -0.43
N LEU A 267 10.97 13.05 -1.60
CA LEU A 267 9.95 14.07 -1.82
C LEU A 267 8.56 13.44 -1.96
N LYS A 268 7.64 13.82 -1.06
CA LYS A 268 6.21 13.56 -1.21
C LYS A 268 5.54 14.65 -2.06
N VAL A 269 4.86 14.25 -3.13
CA VAL A 269 4.03 15.14 -3.97
C VAL A 269 2.56 14.74 -3.83
N PRO A 270 1.74 15.55 -3.13
CA PRO A 270 0.35 15.19 -2.84
C PRO A 270 -0.51 15.11 -4.10
N SER A 271 -1.52 14.24 -4.10
CA SER A 271 -2.50 14.14 -5.18
C SER A 271 -3.14 15.48 -5.52
N ASN A 272 -3.25 15.78 -6.82
CA ASN A 272 -3.73 17.05 -7.37
C ASN A 272 -2.92 18.28 -6.95
N GLY A 273 -1.72 18.09 -6.38
CA GLY A 273 -0.86 19.16 -5.89
C GLY A 273 0.44 19.31 -6.69
N SER A 274 1.27 20.25 -6.23
CA SER A 274 2.62 20.45 -6.73
C SER A 274 3.55 20.87 -5.61
N VAL A 275 4.85 20.60 -5.77
CA VAL A 275 5.88 21.01 -4.82
C VAL A 275 7.06 21.60 -5.58
N GLU A 276 7.46 22.81 -5.18
CA GLU A 276 8.69 23.45 -5.64
C GLU A 276 9.86 22.97 -4.77
N VAL A 277 10.90 22.44 -5.41
CA VAL A 277 12.16 22.08 -4.78
C VAL A 277 13.23 23.05 -5.25
N ARG A 278 13.99 23.58 -4.29
CA ARG A 278 15.20 24.38 -4.54
C ARG A 278 16.41 23.64 -4.03
N VAL A 279 17.46 23.59 -4.84
CA VAL A 279 18.75 22.98 -4.48
C VAL A 279 19.83 24.03 -4.57
N MET A 280 20.63 24.15 -3.50
CA MET A 280 21.62 25.21 -3.34
C MET A 280 22.95 24.66 -2.84
N LYS A 281 24.03 25.16 -3.41
CA LYS A 281 25.40 24.90 -2.95
C LYS A 281 26.29 26.08 -3.32
N ASP A 282 27.15 26.50 -2.40
CA ASP A 282 28.13 27.55 -2.69
C ASP A 282 29.06 27.15 -3.85
N GLY A 283 29.27 28.06 -4.79
CA GLY A 283 29.99 27.83 -6.04
C GLY A 283 29.19 27.17 -7.17
N PHE A 284 27.89 26.95 -6.98
CA PHE A 284 27.00 26.36 -7.97
C PHE A 284 25.77 27.23 -8.22
N VAL A 285 25.24 27.16 -9.43
CA VAL A 285 23.99 27.81 -9.82
C VAL A 285 22.83 27.16 -9.07
N ARG A 286 21.96 27.97 -8.45
CA ARG A 286 20.76 27.48 -7.75
C ARG A 286 19.84 26.78 -8.74
N TYR A 287 19.36 25.60 -8.35
CA TYR A 287 18.45 24.81 -9.16
C TYR A 287 17.05 24.88 -8.56
N THR A 288 16.04 25.15 -9.40
CA THR A 288 14.63 25.17 -8.99
C THR A 288 13.81 24.31 -9.93
N LYS A 289 13.01 23.39 -9.37
CA LYS A 289 12.11 22.52 -10.15
C LYS A 289 10.78 22.34 -9.43
N ASN A 290 9.71 22.39 -10.21
CA ASN A 290 8.37 22.06 -9.75
C ASN A 290 7.99 20.63 -10.16
N TYR A 291 7.49 19.86 -9.20
CA TYR A 291 6.93 18.52 -9.41
C TYR A 291 5.41 18.60 -9.31
N TYR A 292 4.71 18.01 -10.27
CA TYR A 292 3.25 18.10 -10.39
C TYR A 292 2.62 16.72 -10.34
N ASN A 293 1.65 16.50 -9.46
CA ASN A 293 0.86 15.27 -9.41
C ASN A 293 -0.59 15.57 -9.83
N GLN A 294 -0.77 15.91 -11.10
CA GLN A 294 -2.04 16.34 -11.69
C GLN A 294 -2.26 15.66 -13.04
N ALA A 295 -3.51 15.31 -13.38
CA ALA A 295 -3.85 14.47 -14.54
C ALA A 295 -3.36 14.98 -15.91
N ASN A 296 -3.15 16.30 -16.06
CA ASN A 296 -2.74 16.94 -17.32
C ASN A 296 -1.29 17.43 -17.29
N MET A 297 -0.50 17.06 -16.28
CA MET A 297 0.90 17.41 -16.16
C MET A 297 1.77 16.16 -16.31
N GLN A 298 3.06 16.36 -16.60
CA GLN A 298 4.01 15.26 -16.60
C GLN A 298 4.07 14.64 -15.20
N GLU A 299 3.87 13.32 -15.14
CA GLU A 299 3.97 12.55 -13.90
C GLU A 299 5.37 12.71 -13.27
N PRO A 300 5.47 12.88 -11.93
CA PRO A 300 6.76 12.96 -11.26
C PRO A 300 7.55 11.66 -11.46
N PRO A 301 8.86 11.74 -11.76
CA PRO A 301 9.68 10.54 -11.89
C PRO A 301 9.83 9.86 -10.51
N THR A 302 10.10 8.55 -10.49
CA THR A 302 10.34 7.82 -9.23
C THR A 302 11.65 8.24 -8.56
N THR A 303 12.65 8.63 -9.36
CA THR A 303 13.95 9.13 -8.92
C THR A 303 14.32 10.33 -9.79
N ASP A 304 14.89 11.36 -9.16
CA ASP A 304 15.43 12.51 -9.86
C ASP A 304 16.85 12.78 -9.39
N PHE A 305 17.79 12.77 -10.34
CA PHE A 305 19.19 13.07 -10.09
C PHE A 305 19.48 14.48 -10.61
N ILE A 306 19.77 15.39 -9.68
CA ILE A 306 19.98 16.80 -9.94
C ILE A 306 21.49 17.06 -9.96
N GLU A 307 22.03 17.27 -11.15
CA GLU A 307 23.40 17.73 -11.33
C GLU A 307 23.43 19.27 -11.42
N MET A 308 24.11 19.90 -10.46
CA MET A 308 24.21 21.35 -10.38
C MET A 308 25.31 21.87 -11.29
N ALA A 309 25.01 22.93 -12.04
CA ALA A 309 26.02 23.62 -12.84
C ALA A 309 26.94 24.46 -11.94
N VAL A 310 28.24 24.43 -12.22
CA VAL A 310 29.22 25.29 -11.55
C VAL A 310 28.93 26.75 -11.90
N ASP A 311 29.03 27.63 -10.91
CA ASP A 311 28.84 29.06 -11.12
C ASP A 311 30.10 29.72 -11.71
N GLU A 312 29.96 30.28 -12.91
CA GLU A 312 31.05 30.94 -13.64
C GLU A 312 31.54 32.23 -12.94
N ALA A 313 30.64 33.00 -12.31
CA ALA A 313 31.00 34.19 -11.55
C ALA A 313 31.85 33.78 -10.33
N TYR A 314 31.46 32.69 -9.67
CA TYR A 314 32.21 32.16 -8.54
C TYR A 314 33.62 31.69 -8.93
N THR A 315 33.75 30.96 -10.03
CA THR A 315 35.07 30.48 -10.52
C THR A 315 35.94 31.60 -11.10
N SER A 316 35.33 32.68 -11.60
CA SER A 316 36.01 33.88 -12.10
C SER A 316 36.37 34.89 -11.01
N SER A 317 36.09 34.57 -9.75
CA SER A 317 36.33 35.44 -8.60
C SER A 317 37.15 34.76 -7.51
N VAL A 318 37.61 35.57 -6.57
CA VAL A 318 38.26 35.14 -5.34
C VAL A 318 37.56 35.78 -4.15
N SER A 319 37.47 35.04 -3.05
CA SER A 319 37.05 35.64 -1.78
C SER A 319 38.11 36.66 -1.35
N SER A 320 37.67 37.83 -0.89
CA SER A 320 38.58 38.91 -0.53
C SER A 320 38.03 39.73 0.62
N ASP A 321 38.82 39.82 1.69
CA ASP A 321 38.56 40.72 2.83
C ASP A 321 38.74 42.21 2.46
N LEU A 322 39.22 42.49 1.24
CA LEU A 322 39.39 43.84 0.71
C LEU A 322 38.15 44.31 -0.09
N ALA A 323 37.22 43.41 -0.39
CA ALA A 323 35.98 43.74 -1.09
C ALA A 323 35.07 44.59 -0.20
N ASN A 324 34.54 45.70 -0.74
CA ASN A 324 33.60 46.58 -0.05
C ASN A 324 34.12 47.23 1.24
N VAL A 325 35.44 47.19 1.49
CA VAL A 325 36.10 47.79 2.66
C VAL A 325 36.93 49.01 2.23
N ARG A 326 36.98 50.04 3.09
CA ARG A 326 37.80 51.24 2.89
C ARG A 326 39.23 50.98 3.41
N ILE A 327 40.20 50.89 2.50
CA ILE A 327 41.60 50.62 2.81
C ILE A 327 42.38 51.95 2.79
N THR A 328 42.98 52.32 3.91
CA THR A 328 43.83 53.51 3.99
C THR A 328 45.24 53.16 3.57
N VAL A 329 45.74 53.83 2.54
CA VAL A 329 47.07 53.69 1.98
C VAL A 329 47.86 54.97 2.29
N PRO A 330 48.72 54.95 3.32
CA PRO A 330 49.66 56.05 3.56
C PRO A 330 50.64 56.18 2.39
N VAL A 331 50.99 57.41 2.05
CA VAL A 331 51.96 57.72 1.00
C VAL A 331 53.34 57.93 1.62
N ASN A 332 54.36 57.30 1.03
CA ASN A 332 55.76 57.47 1.39
C ASN A 332 56.19 58.93 1.19
N SER A 333 56.94 59.48 2.12
CA SER A 333 57.44 60.87 2.05
C SER A 333 58.38 61.13 0.87
N ALA A 334 58.85 60.07 0.18
CA ALA A 334 59.60 60.17 -1.07
C ALA A 334 58.75 60.63 -2.26
N HIS A 335 57.42 60.57 -2.19
CA HIS A 335 56.51 61.00 -3.26
C HIS A 335 55.87 62.35 -2.94
N THR A 336 55.82 63.24 -3.94
CA THR A 336 54.97 64.44 -3.83
C THR A 336 53.49 64.07 -3.99
N SER A 337 52.59 64.98 -3.61
CA SER A 337 51.14 64.82 -3.81
C SER A 337 50.79 64.55 -5.29
N GLU A 338 51.41 65.29 -6.20
CA GLU A 338 51.21 65.16 -7.65
C GLU A 338 51.71 63.80 -8.16
N GLU A 339 52.88 63.36 -7.69
CA GLU A 339 53.47 62.09 -8.09
C GLU A 339 52.64 60.90 -7.58
N ALA A 340 52.26 60.92 -6.31
CA ALA A 340 51.43 59.90 -5.70
C ALA A 340 50.06 59.81 -6.38
N TRP A 341 49.43 60.96 -6.67
CA TRP A 341 48.17 61.00 -7.40
C TRP A 341 48.29 60.44 -8.82
N ARG A 342 49.39 60.75 -9.52
CA ARG A 342 49.65 60.22 -10.87
C ARG A 342 49.87 58.71 -10.84
N ILE A 343 50.62 58.19 -9.85
CA ILE A 343 50.82 56.74 -9.67
C ILE A 343 49.48 56.06 -9.39
N LEU A 344 48.72 56.56 -8.40
CA LEU A 344 47.40 56.05 -8.04
C LEU A 344 46.45 56.01 -9.25
N SER A 345 46.30 57.14 -9.92
CA SER A 345 45.42 57.27 -11.08
C SER A 345 45.87 56.35 -12.22
N SER A 346 47.17 56.21 -12.47
CA SER A 346 47.72 55.29 -13.47
C SER A 346 47.48 53.82 -13.14
N ILE A 347 47.44 53.44 -11.85
CA ILE A 347 47.07 52.08 -11.46
C ILE A 347 45.59 51.89 -11.70
N VAL A 348 44.73 52.79 -11.20
CA VAL A 348 43.27 52.68 -11.36
C VAL A 348 42.87 52.61 -12.84
N THR A 349 43.43 53.46 -13.70
CA THR A 349 43.10 53.47 -15.14
C THR A 349 43.60 52.25 -15.91
N ARG A 350 44.47 51.43 -15.31
CA ARG A 350 44.87 50.14 -15.89
C ARG A 350 43.82 49.05 -15.67
N TYR A 351 43.06 49.17 -14.60
CA TYR A 351 41.99 48.23 -14.23
C TYR A 351 40.61 48.73 -14.68
N PHE A 352 40.43 50.05 -14.81
CA PHE A 352 39.16 50.71 -15.13
C PHE A 352 39.33 51.69 -16.29
N ASP A 353 38.65 51.44 -17.39
CA ASP A 353 38.79 52.26 -18.60
C ASP A 353 38.19 53.67 -18.44
N ILE A 354 37.15 53.82 -17.62
CA ILE A 354 36.37 55.06 -17.48
C ILE A 354 36.40 55.55 -16.04
N LEU A 355 36.87 56.79 -15.87
CA LEU A 355 36.75 57.56 -14.64
C LEU A 355 35.51 58.44 -14.72
N GLU A 356 34.62 58.34 -13.74
CA GLU A 356 33.36 59.09 -13.68
C GLU A 356 33.52 60.47 -13.02
N THR A 357 34.33 60.54 -11.96
CA THR A 357 34.67 61.79 -11.28
C THR A 357 36.13 61.74 -10.87
N VAL A 358 36.87 62.81 -11.14
CA VAL A 358 38.28 62.97 -10.77
C VAL A 358 38.47 64.39 -10.27
N ASP A 359 38.87 64.53 -9.01
CA ASP A 359 39.21 65.81 -8.40
C ASP A 359 40.50 65.67 -7.60
N TYR A 360 41.57 66.21 -8.17
CA TYR A 360 42.90 66.22 -7.56
C TYR A 360 42.90 66.98 -6.22
N ASN A 361 42.17 68.10 -6.13
CA ASN A 361 42.27 69.00 -4.97
C ASN A 361 41.68 68.38 -3.71
N THR A 362 40.63 67.56 -3.85
CA THR A 362 39.99 66.85 -2.74
C THR A 362 40.53 65.43 -2.56
N GLY A 363 41.40 64.97 -3.46
CA GLY A 363 41.90 63.60 -3.50
C GLY A 363 40.78 62.59 -3.78
N TYR A 364 39.75 63.00 -4.53
CA TYR A 364 38.58 62.18 -4.81
C TYR A 364 38.61 61.63 -6.25
N LEU A 365 38.43 60.32 -6.38
CA LEU A 365 38.33 59.64 -7.68
C LEU A 365 37.26 58.57 -7.57
N THR A 366 36.35 58.49 -8.55
CA THR A 366 35.45 57.36 -8.71
C THR A 366 35.46 56.87 -10.14
N THR A 367 35.48 55.56 -10.31
CA THR A 367 35.33 54.93 -11.63
C THR A 367 33.84 54.76 -11.94
N SER A 368 33.50 54.68 -13.22
CA SER A 368 32.19 54.15 -13.60
C SER A 368 32.07 52.68 -13.16
N TRP A 369 30.84 52.19 -13.06
CA TRP A 369 30.58 50.76 -12.86
C TRP A 369 31.07 49.95 -14.06
N GLN A 370 31.92 48.96 -13.79
CA GLN A 370 32.28 47.91 -14.74
C GLN A 370 31.38 46.71 -14.51
N VAL A 371 30.74 46.22 -15.57
CA VAL A 371 29.73 45.16 -15.49
C VAL A 371 30.22 43.93 -16.22
N GLU A 372 30.14 42.79 -15.54
CA GLU A 372 30.36 41.47 -16.11
C GLU A 372 29.05 40.68 -16.02
N ASN A 373 28.61 40.11 -17.13
CA ASN A 373 27.39 39.31 -17.18
C ASN A 373 27.77 37.83 -17.20
N PHE A 374 27.26 37.09 -16.22
CA PHE A 374 27.34 35.63 -16.18
C PHE A 374 25.94 35.05 -16.40
N ALA A 375 25.88 33.74 -16.64
CA ALA A 375 24.61 33.06 -16.85
C ALA A 375 23.68 33.15 -15.62
N SER A 376 24.24 33.07 -14.41
CA SER A 376 23.50 33.06 -13.13
C SER A 376 23.47 34.40 -12.41
N SER A 377 24.34 35.34 -12.76
CA SER A 377 24.44 36.62 -12.04
C SER A 377 25.05 37.74 -12.88
N ILE A 378 24.79 38.98 -12.48
CA ILE A 378 25.49 40.16 -12.98
C ILE A 378 26.38 40.69 -11.87
N ILE A 379 27.67 40.81 -12.13
CA ILE A 379 28.63 41.39 -11.21
C ILE A 379 28.96 42.80 -11.67
N ARG A 380 28.88 43.77 -10.76
CA ARG A 380 29.37 45.12 -11.00
C ARG A 380 30.45 45.51 -10.02
N THR A 381 31.49 46.17 -10.53
CA THR A 381 32.65 46.58 -9.73
C THR A 381 33.01 48.03 -10.02
N ARG A 382 33.40 48.79 -8.99
CA ARG A 382 33.97 50.14 -9.13
C ARG A 382 34.98 50.44 -8.03
N VAL A 383 35.84 51.42 -8.24
CA VAL A 383 36.76 51.94 -7.21
C VAL A 383 36.37 53.36 -6.83
N ILE A 384 36.37 53.61 -5.52
CA ILE A 384 36.27 54.95 -4.96
C ILE A 384 37.56 55.24 -4.18
N VAL A 385 38.23 56.32 -4.54
CA VAL A 385 39.34 56.90 -3.78
C VAL A 385 38.89 58.22 -3.16
N SER A 386 39.33 58.46 -1.94
CA SER A 386 39.06 59.67 -1.18
C SER A 386 40.27 59.98 -0.31
N SER A 387 40.38 61.21 0.20
CA SER A 387 41.39 61.52 1.21
C SER A 387 41.20 60.61 2.45
N GLY A 388 42.29 59.99 2.90
CA GLY A 388 42.36 59.08 4.04
C GLY A 388 43.30 59.55 5.15
N GLY A 389 43.96 60.69 4.98
CA GLY A 389 44.96 61.23 5.92
C GLY A 389 44.43 62.37 6.80
N ASN A 390 45.27 62.79 7.75
CA ASN A 390 45.10 64.03 8.51
C ASN A 390 45.97 65.13 7.88
N SER A 391 45.95 66.36 8.43
CA SER A 391 46.73 67.51 7.90
C SER A 391 48.22 67.24 7.71
N ASP A 392 48.78 66.26 8.44
CA ASP A 392 50.21 66.05 8.57
C ASP A 392 50.72 64.82 7.80
N GLN A 393 49.83 64.03 7.20
CA GLN A 393 50.18 62.80 6.48
C GLN A 393 49.30 62.61 5.25
N LEU A 394 49.92 62.59 4.07
CA LEU A 394 49.24 62.24 2.82
C LEU A 394 48.88 60.74 2.84
N ALA A 395 47.58 60.45 2.74
CA ALA A 395 47.08 59.09 2.62
C ALA A 395 45.80 59.08 1.78
N TYR A 396 45.61 58.01 1.01
CA TYR A 396 44.41 57.78 0.22
C TYR A 396 43.61 56.62 0.80
N ALA A 397 42.31 56.81 0.92
CA ALA A 397 41.38 55.76 1.29
C ALA A 397 40.73 55.18 0.02
N VAL A 398 41.11 53.96 -0.33
CA VAL A 398 40.69 53.22 -1.53
C VAL A 398 39.64 52.18 -1.14
N LYS A 399 38.48 52.19 -1.79
CA LYS A 399 37.40 51.22 -1.62
C LYS A 399 37.09 50.57 -2.96
N LEU A 400 37.39 49.27 -3.09
CA LEU A 400 36.95 48.45 -4.23
C LEU A 400 35.56 47.89 -3.91
N ILE A 401 34.54 48.39 -4.60
CA ILE A 401 33.16 47.97 -4.40
C ILE A 401 32.84 46.85 -5.39
N SER A 402 32.34 45.73 -4.89
CA SER A 402 31.94 44.56 -5.67
C SER A 402 30.54 44.15 -5.27
N GLN A 403 29.63 44.09 -6.24
CA GLN A 403 28.23 43.78 -6.00
C GLN A 403 27.71 42.75 -7.01
N GLU A 404 26.79 41.92 -6.53
CA GLU A 404 26.14 40.85 -7.29
C GLU A 404 24.63 41.10 -7.37
N ALA A 405 24.07 40.90 -8.56
CA ALA A 405 22.65 40.70 -8.76
C ALA A 405 22.43 39.28 -9.30
N TYR A 406 21.88 38.40 -8.47
CA TYR A 406 21.58 37.02 -8.86
C TYR A 406 20.36 36.95 -9.79
N LEU A 407 20.49 36.23 -10.90
CA LEU A 407 19.48 36.06 -11.93
C LEU A 407 18.72 34.75 -11.69
N ASP A 408 17.68 34.80 -10.85
CA ASP A 408 16.78 33.66 -10.59
C ASP A 408 15.80 33.46 -11.76
N GLY A 409 16.33 33.19 -12.96
CA GLY A 409 15.55 33.06 -14.20
C GLY A 409 14.92 34.36 -14.72
N ARG A 410 15.40 35.53 -14.25
CA ARG A 410 14.91 36.86 -14.65
C ARG A 410 15.85 37.49 -15.68
N ASN A 411 15.29 37.98 -16.78
CA ASN A 411 16.07 38.42 -17.95
C ASN A 411 16.44 39.91 -18.00
N GLN A 412 16.03 40.73 -17.02
CA GLN A 412 16.28 42.18 -17.08
C GLN A 412 16.75 42.73 -15.74
N VAL A 413 18.07 42.74 -15.57
CA VAL A 413 18.77 43.53 -14.56
C VAL A 413 19.74 44.44 -15.31
N THR A 414 19.59 45.74 -15.12
CA THR A 414 20.54 46.72 -15.66
C THR A 414 21.43 47.25 -14.56
N VAL A 415 22.59 47.83 -14.92
CA VAL A 415 23.50 48.41 -13.92
C VAL A 415 22.88 49.54 -13.09
N LYS A 416 21.73 50.10 -13.52
CA LYS A 416 21.01 51.18 -12.85
C LYS A 416 20.00 50.68 -11.82
N ASP A 417 19.73 49.38 -11.80
CA ASP A 417 18.75 48.75 -10.90
C ASP A 417 19.39 48.52 -9.53
N ASP A 418 19.80 49.60 -8.85
CA ASP A 418 20.56 49.56 -7.59
C ASP A 418 19.92 48.66 -6.53
N GLU A 419 18.60 48.57 -6.51
CA GLU A 419 17.82 47.75 -5.56
C GLU A 419 18.03 46.23 -5.76
N LYS A 420 18.54 45.80 -6.91
CA LYS A 420 18.78 44.39 -7.24
C LYS A 420 20.21 43.94 -6.93
N PHE A 421 21.13 44.87 -6.67
CA PHE A 421 22.51 44.57 -6.37
C PHE A 421 22.77 44.54 -4.87
N GLN A 422 23.51 43.54 -4.42
CA GLN A 422 23.94 43.39 -3.03
C GLN A 422 25.45 43.29 -2.96
N ASP A 423 26.03 43.73 -1.85
CA ASP A 423 27.48 43.63 -1.63
C ASP A 423 27.92 42.17 -1.69
N TRP A 424 28.90 41.91 -2.55
CA TRP A 424 29.47 40.59 -2.78
C TRP A 424 30.83 40.50 -2.09
N SER A 425 31.03 39.48 -1.25
CA SER A 425 32.27 39.25 -0.49
C SER A 425 33.44 38.74 -1.35
N ARG A 426 33.32 38.86 -2.67
CA ARG A 426 34.28 38.37 -3.65
C ARG A 426 34.58 39.47 -4.65
N ILE A 427 35.77 39.39 -5.25
CA ILE A 427 36.20 40.26 -6.34
C ILE A 427 36.51 39.40 -7.55
N LEU A 428 36.18 39.89 -8.74
CA LEU A 428 36.60 39.23 -9.97
C LEU A 428 38.13 39.20 -10.02
N LYS A 429 38.71 38.08 -10.45
CA LYS A 429 40.18 37.86 -10.49
C LYS A 429 40.93 38.97 -11.21
N LYS A 430 40.31 39.58 -12.23
CA LYS A 430 40.89 40.73 -12.95
C LYS A 430 41.16 41.96 -12.07
N TYR A 431 40.55 42.07 -10.89
CA TYR A 431 40.74 43.18 -9.94
C TYR A 431 41.55 42.80 -8.69
N GLU A 432 41.96 41.54 -8.56
CA GLU A 432 42.55 41.00 -7.32
C GLU A 432 43.82 41.72 -6.86
N GLY A 433 44.61 42.25 -7.80
CA GLY A 433 45.88 42.93 -7.51
C GLY A 433 45.80 44.45 -7.34
N LEU A 434 44.63 45.08 -7.54
CA LEU A 434 44.53 46.54 -7.61
C LEU A 434 44.98 47.22 -6.32
N ILE A 435 44.48 46.77 -5.17
CA ILE A 435 44.77 47.42 -3.87
C ILE A 435 46.22 47.16 -3.45
N GLN A 436 46.70 45.94 -3.67
CA GLN A 436 48.07 45.52 -3.36
C GLN A 436 49.07 46.29 -4.23
N GLU A 437 48.76 46.53 -5.50
CA GLU A 437 49.61 47.37 -6.35
C GLU A 437 49.63 48.82 -5.87
N ILE A 438 48.48 49.39 -5.48
CA ILE A 438 48.44 50.75 -4.91
C ILE A 438 49.28 50.82 -3.63
N GLN A 439 49.14 49.85 -2.72
CA GLN A 439 49.95 49.78 -1.50
C GLN A 439 51.44 49.66 -1.83
N ALA A 440 51.83 48.72 -2.68
CA ALA A 440 53.23 48.45 -3.02
C ALA A 440 53.93 49.60 -3.76
N ARG A 441 53.19 50.49 -4.43
CA ARG A 441 53.76 51.61 -5.18
C ARG A 441 53.67 52.95 -4.47
N LEU A 442 52.86 53.06 -3.41
CA LEU A 442 52.70 54.31 -2.66
C LEU A 442 53.27 54.25 -1.24
N GLN A 443 53.35 53.07 -0.62
CA GLN A 443 54.04 52.85 0.65
C GLN A 443 55.53 52.58 0.39
#